data_AF-A0A7Y5QXX5-F1
#
_entry.id   AF-A0A7Y5QXX5-F1
#
_cell.length_a   1.000
_cell.length_b   1.000
_cell.length_c   1.000
_cell.angle_alpha   90.00
_cell.angle_beta   90.00
_cell.angle_gamma   90.00
#
_symmetry.space_group_name_H-M   'P 1'
#
loop_
_entity.id
_entity.type
_entity.pdbx_description
1 polymer ?
#
loop_
_entity_poly.entity_id
_entity_poly.type
_entity_poly.pdbx_seq_one_letter_code
_entity_poly.pdbx_strand_id
1 'polypeptide(L)' 'MVIERQIAGAARRVVAPDGTHWLVYELSGVYYDRRRSLVFESETTMRRVRCFPDDWALLSNDELLALSWSA' A
#
# COMPACT_ATOMS: atom_id res chain seq x y z
N MET A 1 -2.52 18.55 -15.41
CA MET A 1 -1.94 17.19 -15.52
C MET A 1 -2.52 16.37 -14.38
N VAL A 2 -3.57 15.59 -14.64
CA VAL A 2 -4.14 14.69 -13.64
C VAL A 2 -3.21 13.48 -13.59
N ILE A 3 -2.50 13.30 -12.48
CA ILE A 3 -1.68 12.10 -12.28
C ILE A 3 -2.66 10.99 -11.91
N GLU A 4 -3.13 10.23 -12.89
CA GLU A 4 -3.88 9.01 -12.63
C GLU A 4 -2.98 8.06 -11.83
N ARG A 5 -3.44 7.68 -10.64
CA ARG A 5 -2.76 6.68 -9.82
C ARG A 5 -2.96 5.34 -10.50
N GLN A 6 -1.93 4.85 -11.20
CA GLN A 6 -1.99 3.54 -11.82
C GLN A 6 -1.77 2.45 -10.77
N ILE A 7 -2.87 1.98 -10.19
CA ILE A 7 -2.88 0.83 -9.27
C ILE A 7 -2.53 -0.41 -10.08
N ALA A 8 -1.44 -1.06 -9.69
CA ALA A 8 -1.01 -2.31 -10.27
C ALA A 8 -1.63 -3.46 -9.48
N GLY A 9 -2.70 -4.04 -10.02
CA GLY A 9 -3.31 -5.23 -9.42
C GLY A 9 -4.31 -4.94 -8.31
N ALA A 10 -4.25 -5.71 -7.22
CA ALA A 10 -5.29 -5.76 -6.20
C ALA A 10 -5.20 -4.59 -5.20
N ALA A 11 -6.37 -4.13 -4.76
CA ALA A 11 -6.51 -3.24 -3.62
C ALA A 11 -7.23 -3.98 -2.49
N ARG A 12 -6.74 -3.85 -1.25
CA ARG A 12 -7.27 -4.51 -0.07
C ARG A 12 -7.63 -3.49 1.00
N ARG A 13 -8.79 -3.66 1.64
CA ARG A 13 -9.17 -2.88 2.82
C ARG A 13 -8.76 -3.62 4.09
N VAL A 14 -8.14 -2.89 5.02
CA VAL A 14 -7.70 -3.37 6.32
C VAL A 14 -8.21 -2.42 7.39
N VAL A 15 -8.61 -2.94 8.54
CA VAL A 15 -8.97 -2.15 9.71
C VAL A 15 -7.88 -2.35 10.75
N ALA A 16 -7.24 -1.26 11.18
CA ALA A 16 -6.24 -1.28 12.23
C ALA A 16 -6.89 -1.48 13.61
N PRO A 17 -6.14 -1.92 14.64
CA PRO A 17 -6.67 -2.11 15.99
C PRO A 17 -7.27 -0.84 16.62
N ASP A 18 -6.84 0.35 16.17
CA ASP A 18 -7.38 1.64 16.58
C ASP A 18 -8.67 2.03 15.84
N GLY A 19 -9.19 1.16 14.97
CA GLY A 19 -10.38 1.39 14.13
C GLY A 19 -10.10 2.10 12.81
N THR A 20 -8.85 2.49 12.52
CA THR A 20 -8.52 3.19 11.27
C THR A 20 -8.70 2.27 10.06
N HIS A 21 -9.44 2.75 9.07
CA HIS A 21 -9.58 2.06 7.79
C HIS A 21 -8.43 2.44 6.85
N TRP A 22 -7.72 1.42 6.38
CA TRP A 22 -6.64 1.53 5.41
C TRP A 22 -7.05 0.86 4.10
N LEU A 23 -6.90 1.58 3.00
CA LEU A 23 -6.86 1.05 1.66
C LEU A 23 -5.39 0.78 1.30
N VAL A 24 -5.08 -0.47 0.98
CA VAL A 24 -3.73 -0.91 0.66
C VAL A 24 -3.67 -1.41 -0.77
N TYR A 25 -2.74 -0.87 -1.55
CA TYR A 25 -2.62 -1.19 -2.97
C TYR A 25 -1.21 -1.00 -3.48
N GLU A 26 -0.85 -1.77 -4.50
CA GLU A 26 0.43 -1.66 -5.16
C GLU A 26 0.37 -0.62 -6.28
N LEU A 27 1.37 0.26 -6.33
CA LEU A 27 1.63 1.14 -7.46
C LEU A 27 2.83 0.59 -8.22
N SER A 28 2.63 0.30 -9.51
CA SER A 28 3.74 0.14 -10.44
C SER A 28 4.29 1.51 -10.78
N GLY A 29 5.60 1.67 -10.68
CA GLY A 29 6.24 2.91 -11.08
C GLY A 29 6.05 3.17 -12.58
N VAL A 30 5.77 4.43 -12.93
CA VAL A 30 5.44 4.85 -14.30
C VAL A 30 6.63 5.54 -14.96
N TYR A 31 6.85 5.27 -16.25
CA TYR A 31 7.82 5.87 -17.18
C TYR A 31 9.32 5.74 -16.84
N TYR A 32 9.80 6.23 -15.69
CA TYR A 32 11.23 6.32 -15.35
C TYR A 32 11.62 5.62 -14.04
N ASP A 33 10.74 5.60 -13.04
CA ASP A 33 10.94 4.79 -11.83
C ASP A 33 10.16 3.49 -12.03
N ARG A 34 10.84 2.35 -12.21
CA ARG A 34 10.20 1.04 -12.36
C ARG A 34 9.95 0.34 -11.02
N ARG A 35 10.28 0.99 -9.91
CA ARG A 35 10.17 0.37 -8.59
C ARG A 35 8.72 0.35 -8.16
N ARG A 36 8.26 -0.84 -7.79
CA ARG A 36 6.92 -1.04 -7.24
C ARG A 36 6.90 -0.48 -5.81
N SER A 37 5.74 -0.01 -5.39
CA SER A 37 5.55 0.49 -4.03
C SER A 37 4.20 0.08 -3.51
N LEU A 38 4.15 -0.35 -2.26
CA LEU A 38 2.91 -0.64 -1.56
C LEU A 38 2.45 0.63 -0.83
N VAL A 39 1.25 1.09 -1.13
CA VAL A 39 0.65 2.29 -0.55
C VAL A 39 -0.38 1.88 0.48
N PHE A 40 -0.33 2.54 1.63
CA PHE A 40 -1.34 2.49 2.67
C PHE A 40 -1.99 3.86 2.74
N GLU A 41 -3.29 3.93 2.47
CA GLU A 41 -4.05 5.17 2.43
C GLU A 41 -5.24 5.09 3.39
N SER A 42 -5.31 6.02 4.32
CA SER A 42 -6.49 6.30 5.14
C SER A 42 -7.04 7.67 4.78
N GLU A 43 -8.13 8.08 5.43
CA GLU A 43 -8.72 9.40 5.23
C GLU A 43 -7.77 10.56 5.58
N THR A 44 -6.82 10.33 6.49
CA THR A 44 -5.95 11.39 7.04
C THR A 44 -4.47 11.17 6.73
N THR A 45 -4.07 9.96 6.37
CA THR A 45 -2.65 9.58 6.27
C THR A 45 -2.40 8.72 5.04
N MET A 46 -1.30 9.01 4.34
CA MET A 46 -0.78 8.16 3.27
C MET A 46 0.65 7.74 3.60
N ARG A 47 0.95 6.45 3.46
CA ARG A 47 2.29 5.88 3.63
C ARG A 47 2.66 5.06 2.41
N ARG A 48 3.94 5.06 2.06
CA ARG A 48 4.47 4.33 0.91
C ARG A 48 5.67 3.50 1.30
N VAL A 49 5.55 2.19 1.15
CA VAL A 49 6.56 1.18 1.47
C VAL A 49 7.18 0.69 0.17
N ARG A 50 8.52 0.59 0.13
CA ARG A 50 9.26 0.11 -1.05
C ARG A 50 9.82 -1.30 -0.88
N CYS A 51 9.96 -1.77 0.35
CA CYS A 51 10.41 -3.10 0.68
C CYS A 51 9.21 -3.89 1.22
N PHE A 52 8.59 -4.70 0.39
CA PHE A 52 7.42 -5.50 0.72
C PHE A 52 7.47 -6.80 -0.11
N PRO A 53 6.88 -7.89 0.37
CA PRO A 53 6.90 -9.16 -0.34
C PRO A 53 5.92 -9.16 -1.53
N ASP A 54 6.20 -9.99 -2.54
CA ASP A 54 5.36 -10.09 -3.75
C ASP A 54 3.95 -10.59 -3.46
N ASP A 55 3.81 -11.43 -2.44
CA ASP A 55 2.57 -12.03 -1.95
C ASP A 55 1.94 -11.21 -0.80
N TRP A 56 2.23 -9.91 -0.72
CA TRP A 56 1.68 -9.01 0.31
C TRP A 56 0.17 -9.16 0.48
N ALA A 57 -0.58 -9.42 -0.59
CA ALA A 57 -2.03 -9.57 -0.56
C ALA A 57 -2.51 -10.78 0.28
N LEU A 58 -1.65 -11.77 0.53
CA LEU A 58 -1.93 -12.96 1.34
C LEU A 58 -1.62 -12.78 2.83
N LEU A 59 -0.89 -11.72 3.20
CA LEU A 59 -0.54 -11.46 4.59
C LEU A 59 -1.78 -11.24 5.47
N SER A 60 -1.67 -11.53 6.75
CA SER A 60 -2.69 -11.12 7.72
C SER A 60 -2.79 -9.59 7.81
N ASN A 61 -3.89 -9.07 8.35
CA ASN A 61 -4.08 -7.64 8.53
C ASN A 61 -2.96 -7.03 9.40
N ASP A 62 -2.54 -7.74 10.45
CA ASP A 62 -1.51 -7.29 11.38
C ASP A 62 -0.13 -7.23 10.72
N GLU A 63 0.23 -8.26 9.94
CA GLU A 63 1.47 -8.27 9.15
C GLU A 63 1.49 -7.16 8.10
N LEU A 64 0.35 -6.94 7.42
CA LEU A 64 0.21 -5.85 6.45
C LEU A 64 0.45 -4.48 7.12
N LEU A 65 -0.17 -4.25 8.27
CA LEU A 65 -0.03 -3.00 9.00
C LEU A 65 1.39 -2.82 9.54
N ALA A 66 2.05 -3.89 10.00
CA ALA A 66 3.44 -3.87 10.45
C ALA A 66 4.40 -3.39 9.34
N LEU A 67 4.17 -3.80 8.08
CA LEU A 67 4.95 -3.32 6.93
C LEU A 67 4.89 -1.78 6.77
N SER A 68 3.79 -1.16 7.17
CA SER A 68 3.63 0.30 7.08
C SER A 68 4.53 1.08 8.06
N TRP A 69 5.15 0.38 9.02
CA TRP A 69 6.03 0.96 10.05
C TRP A 69 7.50 0.58 9.87
N SER A 70 7.83 -0.39 9.01
CA SER A 70 9.19 -0.87 8.80
C SER A 70 9.97 -0.09 7.71
N ALA A 71 9.67 1.20 7.55
CA ALA A 71 10.23 2.06 6.50
C ALA A 71 11.68 2.47 6.76
#